data_AF-A0A832NLV9-F1
#
_entry.id   AF-A0A832NLV9-F1
#
_cell.length_a   1.000
_cell.length_b   1.000
_cell.length_c   1.000
_cell.angle_alpha   90.00
_cell.angle_beta   90.00
_cell.angle_gamma   90.00
#
_symmetry.space_group_name_H-M   'P 1'
#
loop_
_entity.id
_entity.type
_entity.pdbx_description
1 polymer ?
#
loop_
_entity_poly.entity_id
_entity_poly.type
_entity_poly.pdbx_seq_one_letter_code
_entity_poly.pdbx_strand_id
1 'polypeptide(L)'
;YSQGEVREFVARVQRLLPGEKLEWVVEPKIDGVAINLRYEKGLFVCGATRGDGTTGDDITANLKTIRSIPMRLSGSPLPDLLEVRGEVYLTKTGFEKLNAQREAAGEEPFANPRNAAAGSLKQLDPRIVAKRPLDIVLYGLGKVEGAVPPPSHSQALAWLKQLGFKIPERFWRCRTADELIAAIEELDKVRRGFPYETDGAVIKLDSHAQRARAGFTAKAPRWAIAYKYAPEQAVTRLKAITVQVGRTGALTPVAELEPVFLAGSTISRATLHNEDYIQLKDIRVGDRVRIEKAGEVIPAVVDVVREQRDGTEKKFRFPQTCPECGSKVARSSGLGEDEEGVVWRCLNPDCPARVRARIEHWCSRGAMDIEGGGEVLVRQLVGAGLVRDVADLYSLKLPEVASLERMGEKSARNFLEGVEASKQRDLWRVIYGLGILHVGAGVAKALGRSFATLDDLLGASVDQLTHCEDVGEVIANSIVQWAGDPRNRNLVERLRKAGVNFKSELFRPASPAGPLAGKTFVLTGTLPNLKREEATARIEAAGGRVSASVSRKTDYVVAGDEAGSKLEKAQKLGVPIISETDLLRLLGAR
;
A
#
# COMPACT_ATOMS: atom_id res chain seq x y z
N TYR A 1 -0.27 1.37 -18.62
CA TYR A 1 0.37 0.05 -18.74
C TYR A 1 0.69 -0.21 -20.19
N SER A 2 1.76 -0.96 -20.46
CA SER A 2 2.17 -1.28 -21.83
C SER A 2 2.19 -2.78 -22.09
N GLN A 3 2.11 -3.15 -23.36
CA GLN A 3 2.34 -4.54 -23.79
C GLN A 3 3.73 -5.05 -23.38
N GLY A 4 4.71 -4.15 -23.20
CA GLY A 4 6.04 -4.49 -22.68
C GLY A 4 6.00 -4.96 -21.23
N GLU A 5 5.26 -4.27 -20.37
CA GLU A 5 5.10 -4.64 -18.95
C GLU A 5 4.46 -6.02 -18.77
N VAL A 6 3.51 -6.39 -19.64
CA VAL A 6 2.90 -7.74 -19.63
C VAL A 6 3.96 -8.80 -19.94
N ARG A 7 4.80 -8.57 -20.96
CA ARG A 7 5.89 -9.49 -21.33
C ARG A 7 6.93 -9.60 -20.22
N GLU A 8 7.31 -8.48 -19.62
CA GLU A 8 8.24 -8.47 -18.49
C GLU A 8 7.67 -9.20 -17.27
N PHE A 9 6.38 -9.05 -16.99
CA PHE A 9 5.69 -9.78 -15.94
C PHE A 9 5.74 -11.29 -16.17
N VAL A 10 5.37 -11.76 -17.37
CA VAL A 10 5.43 -13.18 -17.74
C VAL A 10 6.86 -13.71 -17.59
N ALA A 11 7.86 -13.00 -18.11
CA ALA A 11 9.27 -13.37 -18.00
C ALA A 11 9.75 -13.39 -16.53
N ARG A 12 9.27 -12.48 -15.68
CA ARG A 12 9.59 -12.46 -14.25
C ARG A 12 9.00 -13.67 -13.53
N VAL A 13 7.76 -14.06 -13.81
CA VAL A 13 7.15 -15.25 -13.20
C VAL A 13 7.81 -16.53 -13.71
N GLN A 14 8.17 -16.60 -15.01
CA GLN A 14 8.91 -17.73 -15.56
C GLN A 14 10.28 -17.92 -14.88
N ARG A 15 10.97 -16.83 -14.52
CA ARG A 15 12.22 -16.90 -13.72
C ARG A 15 12.01 -17.41 -12.30
N LEU A 16 10.85 -17.16 -11.70
CA LEU A 16 10.50 -17.70 -10.37
C LEU A 16 10.13 -19.19 -10.43
N LEU A 17 9.70 -19.69 -11.59
CA LEU A 17 9.25 -21.05 -11.82
C LEU A 17 9.95 -21.63 -13.07
N PRO A 18 11.27 -21.86 -13.02
CA PRO A 18 12.03 -22.31 -14.17
C PRO A 18 11.60 -23.70 -14.64
N GLY A 19 11.50 -23.90 -15.96
CA GLY A 19 11.16 -25.19 -16.57
C GLY A 19 9.67 -25.58 -16.48
N GLU A 20 8.84 -24.79 -15.80
CA GLU A 20 7.41 -25.06 -15.69
C GLU A 20 6.59 -24.42 -16.80
N LYS A 21 5.53 -25.13 -17.21
CA LYS A 21 4.50 -24.57 -18.10
C LYS A 21 3.59 -23.67 -17.27
N LEU A 22 3.41 -22.43 -17.74
CA LEU A 22 2.58 -21.42 -17.09
C LEU A 22 1.32 -21.19 -17.91
N GLU A 23 0.16 -21.39 -17.29
CA GLU A 23 -1.13 -21.00 -17.84
C GLU A 23 -1.67 -19.80 -17.05
N TRP A 24 -2.45 -18.96 -17.70
CA TRP A 24 -2.90 -17.69 -17.18
C TRP A 24 -4.39 -17.53 -17.35
N VAL A 25 -4.98 -16.72 -16.47
CA VAL A 25 -6.34 -16.26 -16.56
C VAL A 25 -6.35 -14.74 -16.67
N VAL A 26 -7.11 -14.21 -17.62
CA VAL A 26 -7.42 -12.78 -17.75
C VAL A 26 -8.87 -12.55 -17.35
N GLU A 27 -9.10 -11.64 -16.42
CA GLU A 27 -10.42 -11.25 -15.92
C GLU A 27 -10.62 -9.72 -16.02
N PRO A 28 -11.87 -9.23 -16.14
CA PRO A 28 -12.16 -7.82 -15.98
C PRO A 28 -11.71 -7.33 -14.60
N LYS A 29 -11.03 -6.19 -14.57
CA LYS A 29 -10.77 -5.48 -13.33
C LYS A 29 -11.99 -4.63 -13.00
N ILE A 30 -12.86 -5.18 -12.16
CA ILE A 30 -14.13 -4.55 -11.75
C ILE A 30 -13.82 -3.32 -10.90
N ASP A 31 -14.46 -2.19 -11.21
CA ASP A 31 -14.34 -0.97 -10.42
C ASP A 31 -15.43 -0.92 -9.33
N GLY A 32 -15.06 -1.38 -8.13
CA GLY A 32 -15.96 -1.44 -6.99
C GLY A 32 -15.23 -1.43 -5.65
N VAL A 33 -15.80 -2.16 -4.69
CA VAL A 33 -15.27 -2.31 -3.33
C VAL A 33 -14.99 -3.77 -3.03
N ALA A 34 -13.74 -4.08 -2.74
CA ALA A 34 -13.30 -5.42 -2.39
C ALA A 34 -13.89 -5.88 -1.05
N ILE A 35 -14.59 -7.01 -1.07
CA ILE A 35 -15.28 -7.65 0.04
C ILE A 35 -14.76 -9.09 0.23
N ASN A 36 -14.68 -9.53 1.48
CA ASN A 36 -14.52 -10.92 1.85
C ASN A 36 -15.82 -11.42 2.50
N LEU A 37 -16.36 -12.55 2.02
CA LEU A 37 -17.52 -13.22 2.59
C LEU A 37 -17.09 -14.54 3.22
N ARG A 38 -17.49 -14.76 4.46
CA ARG A 38 -17.24 -15.98 5.22
C ARG A 38 -18.51 -16.79 5.37
N TYR A 39 -18.42 -18.05 4.97
CA TYR A 39 -19.46 -19.06 5.09
C TYR A 39 -18.99 -20.19 5.99
N GLU A 40 -19.85 -20.61 6.91
CA GLU A 40 -19.60 -21.78 7.76
C GLU A 40 -20.70 -22.82 7.53
N LYS A 41 -20.32 -24.04 7.18
CA LYS A 41 -21.23 -25.14 6.80
C LYS A 41 -22.27 -24.69 5.77
N GLY A 42 -21.83 -23.86 4.83
CA GLY A 42 -22.65 -23.29 3.77
C GLY A 42 -23.59 -22.14 4.17
N LEU A 43 -23.56 -21.62 5.41
CA LEU A 43 -24.35 -20.46 5.83
C LEU A 43 -23.52 -19.18 5.83
N PHE A 44 -24.07 -18.06 5.37
CA PHE A 44 -23.37 -16.77 5.40
C PHE A 44 -23.28 -16.23 6.84
N VAL A 45 -22.07 -16.12 7.36
CA VAL A 45 -21.83 -15.72 8.77
C VAL A 45 -21.34 -14.29 8.89
N CYS A 46 -20.35 -13.90 8.08
CA CYS A 46 -19.71 -12.59 8.19
C CYS A 46 -19.28 -12.08 6.82
N GLY A 47 -19.40 -10.78 6.59
CA GLY A 47 -18.80 -10.13 5.44
C GLY A 47 -18.09 -8.83 5.83
N ALA A 48 -16.86 -8.68 5.36
CA ALA A 48 -15.98 -7.58 5.75
C ALA A 48 -15.39 -6.86 4.54
N THR A 49 -15.12 -5.56 4.71
CA THR A 49 -14.32 -4.79 3.74
C THR A 49 -12.87 -5.26 3.75
N ARG A 50 -12.09 -4.91 2.72
CA ARG A 50 -10.64 -5.20 2.70
C ARG A 50 -9.86 -4.54 3.84
N GLY A 51 -10.27 -3.35 4.28
CA GLY A 51 -9.53 -2.52 5.23
C GLY A 51 -8.05 -2.36 4.88
N ASP A 52 -7.16 -2.73 5.81
CA ASP A 52 -5.70 -2.68 5.63
C ASP A 52 -5.09 -3.98 5.03
N GLY A 53 -5.94 -4.93 4.64
CA GLY A 53 -5.55 -6.25 4.14
C GLY A 53 -5.48 -7.34 5.21
N THR A 54 -5.47 -6.96 6.50
CA THR A 54 -5.51 -7.88 7.65
C THR A 54 -6.81 -7.71 8.43
N THR A 55 -7.22 -6.48 8.69
CA THR A 55 -8.44 -6.12 9.41
C THR A 55 -9.31 -5.21 8.55
N GLY A 56 -10.60 -5.52 8.48
CA GLY A 56 -11.61 -4.78 7.74
C GLY A 56 -12.85 -4.51 8.58
N ASP A 57 -13.72 -3.64 8.06
CA ASP A 57 -14.95 -3.26 8.73
C ASP A 57 -16.01 -4.36 8.53
N ASP A 58 -16.67 -4.79 9.59
CA ASP A 58 -17.83 -5.70 9.50
C ASP A 58 -19.02 -4.94 8.89
N ILE A 59 -19.44 -5.40 7.71
CA ILE A 59 -20.59 -4.86 6.97
C ILE A 59 -21.59 -5.97 6.63
N THR A 60 -21.65 -7.00 7.46
CA THR A 60 -22.50 -8.18 7.26
C THR A 60 -23.97 -7.80 7.05
N ALA A 61 -24.49 -6.88 7.86
CA ALA A 61 -25.88 -6.41 7.75
C ALA A 61 -26.18 -5.76 6.39
N ASN A 62 -25.23 -4.99 5.86
CA ASN A 62 -25.35 -4.31 4.56
C ASN A 62 -25.20 -5.30 3.40
N LEU A 63 -24.31 -6.28 3.52
CA LEU A 63 -24.13 -7.31 2.50
C LEU A 63 -25.35 -8.24 2.39
N LYS A 64 -26.04 -8.52 3.50
CA LYS A 64 -27.31 -9.30 3.49
C LYS A 64 -28.40 -8.68 2.63
N THR A 65 -28.32 -7.39 2.30
CA THR A 65 -29.31 -6.73 1.43
C THR A 65 -29.02 -6.90 -0.06
N ILE A 66 -27.84 -7.41 -0.43
CA ILE A 66 -27.44 -7.64 -1.82
C ILE A 66 -27.98 -9.00 -2.26
N ARG A 67 -28.96 -8.99 -3.17
CA ARG A 67 -29.73 -10.19 -3.57
C ARG A 67 -28.88 -11.30 -4.19
N SER A 68 -27.75 -10.96 -4.80
CA SER A 68 -26.84 -11.91 -5.44
C SER A 68 -25.90 -12.61 -4.46
N ILE A 69 -25.89 -12.21 -3.18
CA ILE A 69 -25.16 -12.93 -2.13
C ILE A 69 -26.07 -14.04 -1.59
N PRO A 70 -25.74 -15.32 -1.82
CA PRO A 70 -26.54 -16.42 -1.28
C PRO A 70 -26.41 -16.44 0.25
N MET A 71 -27.53 -16.48 0.97
CA MET A 71 -27.52 -16.67 2.44
C MET A 71 -27.16 -18.11 2.82
N ARG A 72 -27.43 -19.05 1.91
CA ARG A 72 -27.05 -20.45 2.01
C ARG A 72 -26.48 -20.90 0.68
N LEU A 73 -25.32 -21.55 0.70
CA LEU A 73 -24.67 -22.11 -0.48
C LEU A 73 -25.44 -23.31 -1.01
N SER A 74 -25.41 -23.44 -2.33
CA SER A 74 -25.91 -24.60 -3.06
C SER A 74 -24.79 -25.62 -3.26
N GLY A 75 -25.13 -26.90 -3.40
CA GLY A 75 -24.17 -27.97 -3.71
C GLY A 75 -23.87 -28.93 -2.56
N SER A 76 -23.14 -30.00 -2.86
CA SER A 76 -22.69 -31.03 -1.91
C SER A 76 -21.44 -31.73 -2.44
N PRO A 77 -20.42 -32.03 -1.60
CA PRO A 77 -20.30 -31.60 -0.20
C PRO A 77 -19.96 -30.11 -0.10
N LEU A 78 -20.47 -29.44 0.95
CA LEU A 78 -20.11 -28.06 1.26
C LEU A 78 -18.87 -28.02 2.16
N PRO A 79 -17.97 -27.06 1.99
CA PRO A 79 -16.88 -26.83 2.93
C PRO A 79 -17.40 -26.50 4.33
N ASP A 80 -16.67 -26.92 5.37
CA ASP A 80 -16.92 -26.52 6.75
C ASP A 80 -16.72 -25.02 6.92
N LEU A 81 -15.70 -24.48 6.25
CA LEU A 81 -15.41 -23.06 6.18
C LEU A 81 -15.06 -22.70 4.73
N LEU A 82 -15.66 -21.62 4.23
CA LEU A 82 -15.34 -21.03 2.95
C LEU A 82 -15.28 -19.51 3.05
N GLU A 83 -14.14 -18.94 2.75
CA GLU A 83 -13.99 -17.52 2.48
C GLU A 83 -13.92 -17.27 0.96
N VAL A 84 -14.73 -16.34 0.48
CA VAL A 84 -14.73 -15.93 -0.93
C VAL A 84 -14.52 -14.43 -1.04
N ARG A 85 -13.71 -14.04 -2.02
CA ARG A 85 -13.34 -12.65 -2.29
C ARG A 85 -14.02 -12.18 -3.56
N GLY A 86 -14.54 -10.97 -3.54
CA GLY A 86 -15.21 -10.36 -4.67
C GLY A 86 -15.24 -8.85 -4.60
N GLU A 87 -15.85 -8.27 -5.61
CA GLU A 87 -16.09 -6.83 -5.70
C GLU A 87 -17.59 -6.57 -5.63
N VAL A 88 -18.01 -5.76 -4.66
CA VAL A 88 -19.35 -5.16 -4.70
C VAL A 88 -19.28 -3.91 -5.57
N TYR A 89 -20.20 -3.78 -6.50
CA TYR A 89 -20.29 -2.65 -7.41
C TYR A 89 -21.73 -2.14 -7.48
N LEU A 90 -21.87 -0.92 -8.01
CA LEU A 90 -23.16 -0.36 -8.37
C LEU A 90 -23.36 -0.57 -9.88
N THR A 91 -24.52 -1.10 -10.27
CA THR A 91 -24.78 -1.33 -11.70
C THR A 91 -24.80 0.00 -12.46
N LYS A 92 -24.33 0.03 -13.72
CA LYS A 92 -24.33 1.25 -14.56
C LYS A 92 -25.72 1.89 -14.65
N THR A 93 -26.73 1.08 -15.02
CA THR A 93 -28.13 1.51 -15.09
C THR A 93 -28.69 1.93 -13.74
N GLY A 94 -28.25 1.27 -12.66
CA GLY A 94 -28.63 1.60 -11.30
C GLY A 94 -28.05 2.94 -10.84
N PHE A 95 -26.79 3.22 -11.19
CA PHE A 95 -26.11 4.47 -10.89
C PHE A 95 -26.76 5.66 -11.59
N GLU A 96 -27.04 5.55 -12.90
CA GLU A 96 -27.73 6.58 -13.68
C GLU A 96 -29.09 6.91 -13.06
N LYS A 97 -29.89 5.88 -12.75
CA LYS A 97 -31.19 6.06 -12.10
C LYS A 97 -31.06 6.70 -10.71
N LEU A 98 -30.05 6.31 -9.95
CA LEU A 98 -29.81 6.83 -8.60
C LEU A 98 -29.44 8.32 -8.64
N ASN A 99 -28.59 8.73 -9.59
CA ASN A 99 -28.23 10.13 -9.76
C ASN A 99 -29.42 10.96 -10.25
N ALA A 100 -30.20 10.46 -11.21
CA ALA A 100 -31.42 11.14 -11.65
C ALA A 100 -32.42 11.36 -10.50
N GLN A 101 -32.55 10.40 -9.58
CA GLN A 101 -33.38 10.55 -8.38
C GLN A 101 -32.84 11.61 -7.42
N ARG A 102 -31.52 11.70 -7.26
CA ARG A 102 -30.87 12.70 -6.39
C ARG A 102 -31.01 14.10 -6.96
N GLU A 103 -30.77 14.26 -8.26
CA GLU A 103 -30.96 15.53 -8.96
C GLU A 103 -32.40 16.02 -8.86
N ALA A 104 -33.38 15.13 -9.07
CA ALA A 104 -34.80 15.45 -8.90
C ALA A 104 -35.17 15.84 -7.45
N ALA A 105 -34.41 15.35 -6.46
CA ALA A 105 -34.57 15.70 -5.04
C ALA A 105 -33.74 16.94 -4.62
N GLY A 106 -33.01 17.58 -5.55
CA GLY A 106 -32.12 18.69 -5.25
C GLY A 106 -30.84 18.30 -4.49
N GLU A 107 -30.51 17.02 -4.45
CA GLU A 107 -29.29 16.49 -3.84
C GLU A 107 -28.15 16.43 -4.86
N GLU A 108 -26.90 16.56 -4.38
CA GLU A 108 -25.73 16.42 -5.25
C GLU A 108 -25.60 14.98 -5.78
N PRO A 109 -25.46 14.77 -7.09
CA PRO A 109 -25.28 13.45 -7.67
C PRO A 109 -23.95 12.84 -7.23
N PHE A 110 -23.88 11.52 -7.19
CA PHE A 110 -22.62 10.83 -6.93
C PHE A 110 -21.69 10.99 -8.13
N ALA A 111 -20.40 11.21 -7.87
CA ALA A 111 -19.39 11.39 -8.91
C ALA A 111 -19.24 10.12 -9.78
N ASN A 112 -18.97 8.96 -9.16
CA ASN A 112 -18.76 7.71 -9.88
C ASN A 112 -19.40 6.50 -9.15
N PRO A 113 -19.64 5.39 -9.87
CA PRO A 113 -20.25 4.18 -9.32
C PRO A 113 -19.49 3.59 -8.13
N ARG A 114 -18.16 3.63 -8.15
CA ARG A 114 -17.30 3.09 -7.09
C ARG A 114 -17.48 3.81 -5.76
N ASN A 115 -17.45 5.14 -5.77
CA ASN A 115 -17.64 5.97 -4.59
C ASN A 115 -19.07 5.85 -4.07
N ALA A 116 -20.05 5.77 -4.98
CA ALA A 116 -21.43 5.53 -4.61
C ALA A 116 -21.60 4.16 -3.92
N ALA A 117 -20.95 3.10 -4.43
CA ALA A 117 -20.95 1.77 -3.82
C ALA A 117 -20.29 1.79 -2.44
N ALA A 118 -19.10 2.39 -2.31
CA ALA A 118 -18.39 2.52 -1.05
C ALA A 118 -19.19 3.30 0.01
N GLY A 119 -19.78 4.44 -0.37
CA GLY A 119 -20.62 5.23 0.53
C GLY A 119 -21.91 4.51 0.92
N SER A 120 -22.47 3.70 0.02
CA SER A 120 -23.65 2.87 0.29
C SER A 120 -23.35 1.76 1.29
N LEU A 121 -22.23 1.04 1.12
CA LEU A 121 -21.85 -0.06 2.01
C LEU A 121 -21.48 0.37 3.43
N LYS A 122 -21.21 1.65 3.66
CA LYS A 122 -20.88 2.22 4.97
C LYS A 122 -22.07 2.85 5.70
N GLN A 123 -23.29 2.72 5.17
CA GLN A 123 -24.48 3.20 5.86
C GLN A 123 -24.73 2.38 7.12
N LEU A 124 -25.10 3.06 8.21
CA LEU A 124 -25.46 2.40 9.48
C LEU A 124 -26.81 1.67 9.38
N ASP A 125 -27.74 2.20 8.57
CA ASP A 125 -29.05 1.58 8.36
C ASP A 125 -29.03 0.72 7.07
N PRO A 126 -29.08 -0.62 7.18
CA PRO A 126 -29.07 -1.52 6.02
C PRO A 126 -30.29 -1.33 5.12
N ARG A 127 -31.40 -0.76 5.62
CA ARG A 127 -32.59 -0.46 4.79
C ARG A 127 -32.30 0.61 3.73
N ILE A 128 -31.33 1.49 3.98
CA ILE A 128 -30.85 2.45 2.96
C ILE A 128 -30.08 1.69 1.89
N VAL A 129 -29.22 0.75 2.30
CA VAL A 129 -28.41 -0.08 1.39
C VAL A 129 -29.30 -0.96 0.51
N ALA A 130 -30.37 -1.54 1.06
CA ALA A 130 -31.34 -2.35 0.34
C ALA A 130 -32.05 -1.61 -0.81
N LYS A 131 -32.12 -0.27 -0.76
CA LYS A 131 -32.68 0.57 -1.84
C LYS A 131 -31.66 0.88 -2.93
N ARG A 132 -30.36 0.66 -2.68
CA ARG A 132 -29.30 0.92 -3.65
C ARG A 132 -29.17 -0.28 -4.59
N PRO A 133 -29.00 -0.07 -5.90
CA PRO A 133 -28.85 -1.14 -6.90
C PRO A 133 -27.44 -1.74 -6.88
N LEU A 134 -27.04 -2.27 -5.72
CA LEU A 134 -25.76 -2.95 -5.52
C LEU A 134 -25.82 -4.39 -6.00
N ASP A 135 -24.71 -4.86 -6.53
CA ASP A 135 -24.52 -6.25 -6.96
C ASP A 135 -23.08 -6.68 -6.64
N ILE A 136 -22.78 -7.97 -6.75
CA ILE A 136 -21.46 -8.51 -6.42
C ILE A 136 -20.99 -9.49 -7.50
N VAL A 137 -19.68 -9.51 -7.73
CA VAL A 137 -18.99 -10.55 -8.50
C VAL A 137 -17.82 -11.11 -7.70
N LEU A 138 -17.75 -12.44 -7.60
CA LEU A 138 -16.74 -13.17 -6.85
C LEU A 138 -15.62 -13.61 -7.79
N TYR A 139 -14.37 -13.36 -7.40
CA TYR A 139 -13.19 -13.58 -8.26
C TYR A 139 -12.06 -14.32 -7.56
N GLY A 140 -12.22 -14.79 -6.33
CA GLY A 140 -11.14 -15.45 -5.61
C GLY A 140 -11.58 -16.21 -4.37
N LEU A 141 -10.71 -17.12 -3.93
CA LEU A 141 -10.87 -17.89 -2.70
C LEU A 141 -9.96 -17.33 -1.61
N GLY A 142 -10.46 -17.35 -0.37
CA GLY A 142 -9.69 -17.17 0.85
C GLY A 142 -9.40 -18.52 1.51
N LYS A 143 -9.68 -18.63 2.81
CA LYS A 143 -9.58 -19.89 3.55
C LYS A 143 -10.66 -20.90 3.12
N VAL A 144 -10.28 -22.16 2.97
CA VAL A 144 -11.19 -23.28 2.70
C VAL A 144 -10.84 -24.43 3.65
N GLU A 145 -11.81 -24.93 4.40
CA GLU A 145 -11.66 -26.10 5.30
C GLU A 145 -12.80 -27.08 5.08
N GLY A 146 -12.57 -28.37 5.31
CA GLY A 146 -13.58 -29.43 5.11
C GLY A 146 -13.87 -29.77 3.64
N ALA A 147 -13.12 -29.20 2.69
CA ALA A 147 -13.19 -29.53 1.27
C ALA A 147 -11.82 -29.34 0.59
N VAL A 148 -11.60 -30.04 -0.51
CA VAL A 148 -10.41 -29.85 -1.35
C VAL A 148 -10.71 -28.66 -2.30
N PRO A 149 -9.99 -27.53 -2.17
CA PRO A 149 -10.19 -26.42 -3.09
C PRO A 149 -9.73 -26.82 -4.50
N PRO A 150 -10.35 -26.27 -5.57
CA PRO A 150 -9.93 -26.54 -6.93
C PRO A 150 -8.44 -26.23 -7.15
N PRO A 151 -7.70 -27.04 -7.93
CA PRO A 151 -6.26 -26.88 -8.14
C PRO A 151 -5.89 -25.66 -8.99
N SER A 152 -6.82 -25.16 -9.82
CA SER A 152 -6.63 -23.97 -10.63
C SER A 152 -7.72 -22.94 -10.42
N HIS A 153 -7.39 -21.70 -10.74
CA HIS A 153 -8.25 -20.55 -10.55
C HIS A 153 -9.45 -20.55 -11.50
N SER A 154 -9.24 -20.97 -12.75
CA SER A 154 -10.32 -21.19 -13.72
C SER A 154 -11.34 -22.22 -13.21
N GLN A 155 -10.89 -23.28 -12.55
CA GLN A 155 -11.76 -24.25 -11.89
C GLN A 155 -12.40 -23.68 -10.62
N ALA A 156 -11.69 -22.84 -9.86
CA ALA A 156 -12.25 -22.13 -8.71
C ALA A 156 -13.43 -21.21 -9.11
N LEU A 157 -13.32 -20.47 -10.22
CA LEU A 157 -14.44 -19.66 -10.74
C LEU A 157 -15.64 -20.55 -11.13
N ALA A 158 -15.40 -21.67 -11.79
CA ALA A 158 -16.47 -22.62 -12.13
C ALA A 158 -17.14 -23.19 -10.87
N TRP A 159 -16.35 -23.54 -9.85
CA TRP A 159 -16.85 -24.02 -8.57
C TRP A 159 -17.68 -22.97 -7.82
N LEU A 160 -17.21 -21.73 -7.76
CA LEU A 160 -17.97 -20.61 -7.17
C LEU A 160 -19.33 -20.44 -7.87
N LYS A 161 -19.38 -20.56 -9.19
CA LYS A 161 -20.64 -20.51 -9.94
C LYS A 161 -21.59 -21.64 -9.55
N GLN A 162 -21.09 -22.87 -9.35
CA GLN A 162 -21.89 -24.01 -8.87
C GLN A 162 -22.44 -23.81 -7.46
N LEU A 163 -21.68 -23.12 -6.60
CA LEU A 163 -22.13 -22.77 -5.24
C LEU A 163 -23.22 -21.68 -5.20
N GLY A 164 -23.56 -21.09 -6.35
CA GLY A 164 -24.60 -20.07 -6.49
C GLY A 164 -24.09 -18.64 -6.56
N PHE A 165 -22.77 -18.42 -6.67
CA PHE A 165 -22.21 -17.08 -6.78
C PHE A 165 -22.21 -16.56 -8.22
N LYS A 166 -22.31 -15.24 -8.35
CA LYS A 166 -21.97 -14.54 -9.60
C LYS A 166 -20.45 -14.46 -9.74
N ILE A 167 -19.95 -14.84 -10.90
CA ILE A 167 -18.54 -14.73 -11.29
C ILE A 167 -18.41 -13.72 -12.45
N PRO A 168 -17.19 -13.28 -12.82
CA PRO A 168 -17.02 -12.44 -14.00
C PRO A 168 -17.70 -13.06 -15.22
N GLU A 169 -18.42 -12.23 -15.99
CA GLU A 169 -19.21 -12.67 -17.15
C GLU A 169 -18.37 -13.40 -18.19
N ARG A 170 -17.11 -12.97 -18.29
CA ARG A 170 -16.12 -13.54 -19.18
C ARG A 170 -14.75 -13.50 -18.55
N PHE A 171 -13.99 -14.58 -18.76
CA PHE A 171 -12.57 -14.66 -18.48
C PHE A 171 -11.91 -15.48 -19.59
N TRP A 172 -10.62 -15.24 -19.82
CA TRP A 172 -9.85 -15.91 -20.86
C TRP A 172 -8.78 -16.77 -20.22
N ARG A 173 -8.52 -17.93 -20.82
CA ARG A 173 -7.35 -18.76 -20.49
C ARG A 173 -6.31 -18.56 -21.56
N CYS A 174 -5.09 -18.24 -21.16
CA CYS A 174 -3.99 -17.90 -22.05
C CYS A 174 -2.74 -18.69 -21.65
N ARG A 175 -1.87 -18.97 -22.61
CA ARG A 175 -0.61 -19.71 -22.42
C ARG A 175 0.61 -18.87 -22.74
N THR A 176 0.46 -17.85 -23.57
CA THR A 176 1.56 -17.00 -24.03
C THR A 176 1.28 -15.52 -23.73
N ALA A 177 2.33 -14.70 -23.75
CA ALA A 177 2.19 -13.26 -23.59
C ALA A 177 1.36 -12.63 -24.72
N ASP A 178 1.44 -13.16 -25.94
CA ASP A 178 0.66 -12.67 -27.07
C ASP A 178 -0.83 -13.01 -26.92
N GLU A 179 -1.15 -14.21 -26.45
CA GLU A 179 -2.54 -14.58 -26.10
C GLU A 179 -3.09 -13.70 -24.98
N LEU A 180 -2.28 -13.38 -23.97
CA LEU A 180 -2.66 -12.46 -22.90
C LEU A 180 -3.02 -11.07 -23.44
N ILE A 181 -2.20 -10.55 -24.36
CA ILE A 181 -2.42 -9.22 -24.95
C ILE A 181 -3.67 -9.22 -25.83
N ALA A 182 -3.86 -10.25 -26.65
CA ALA A 182 -5.06 -10.40 -27.46
C ALA A 182 -6.33 -10.46 -26.57
N ALA A 183 -6.28 -11.18 -25.44
CA ALA A 183 -7.38 -11.25 -24.48
C ALA A 183 -7.66 -9.88 -23.82
N ILE A 184 -6.62 -9.11 -23.49
CA ILE A 184 -6.76 -7.76 -22.93
C ILE A 184 -7.42 -6.80 -23.93
N GLU A 185 -7.03 -6.87 -25.20
CA GLU A 185 -7.60 -6.07 -26.29
C GLU A 185 -9.04 -6.46 -26.60
N GLU A 186 -9.37 -7.76 -26.56
CA GLU A 186 -10.74 -8.22 -26.69
C GLU A 186 -11.60 -7.75 -25.51
N LEU A 187 -11.07 -7.86 -24.29
CA LEU A 187 -11.74 -7.39 -23.08
C LEU A 187 -12.04 -5.88 -23.17
N ASP A 188 -11.12 -5.06 -23.70
CA ASP A 188 -11.35 -3.61 -23.86
C ASP A 188 -12.55 -3.30 -24.77
N LYS A 189 -12.78 -4.15 -25.78
CA LYS A 189 -13.92 -4.02 -26.70
C LYS A 189 -15.23 -4.43 -26.04
N VAL A 190 -15.25 -5.57 -25.33
CA VAL A 190 -16.49 -6.13 -24.78
C VAL A 190 -16.91 -5.53 -23.44
N ARG A 191 -15.98 -4.95 -22.67
CA ARG A 191 -16.24 -4.47 -21.29
C ARG A 191 -17.32 -3.39 -21.19
N ARG A 192 -17.57 -2.65 -22.28
CA ARG A 192 -18.64 -1.63 -22.32
C ARG A 192 -20.02 -2.23 -22.14
N GLY A 193 -20.23 -3.48 -22.56
CA GLY A 193 -21.49 -4.21 -22.41
C GLY A 193 -21.73 -4.79 -21.02
N PHE A 194 -20.73 -4.81 -20.13
CA PHE A 194 -20.88 -5.34 -18.78
C PHE A 194 -21.74 -4.39 -17.91
N PRO A 195 -22.49 -4.92 -16.93
CA PRO A 195 -23.37 -4.16 -16.05
C PRO A 195 -22.61 -3.29 -15.03
N TYR A 196 -21.28 -3.38 -15.01
CA TYR A 196 -20.36 -2.64 -14.14
C TYR A 196 -19.28 -1.93 -14.92
N GLU A 197 -18.67 -0.93 -14.29
CA GLU A 197 -17.46 -0.30 -14.80
C GLU A 197 -16.23 -1.19 -14.58
N THR A 198 -15.26 -1.04 -15.48
CA THR A 198 -13.98 -1.76 -15.40
C THR A 198 -12.86 -0.81 -15.77
N ASP A 199 -11.77 -0.83 -15.01
CA ASP A 199 -10.62 0.06 -15.19
C ASP A 199 -9.41 -0.64 -15.82
N GLY A 200 -9.59 -1.90 -16.22
CA GLY A 200 -8.50 -2.73 -16.72
C GLY A 200 -8.82 -4.21 -16.81
N ALA A 201 -7.76 -4.98 -16.91
CA ALA A 201 -7.73 -6.43 -16.81
C ALA A 201 -6.87 -6.86 -15.62
N VAL A 202 -7.18 -8.00 -15.02
CA VAL A 202 -6.32 -8.67 -14.05
C VAL A 202 -5.80 -9.95 -14.67
N ILE A 203 -4.49 -10.08 -14.77
CA ILE A 203 -3.80 -11.28 -15.23
C ILE A 203 -3.37 -12.06 -13.99
N LYS A 204 -3.73 -13.34 -13.91
CA LYS A 204 -3.37 -14.23 -12.79
C LYS A 204 -2.81 -15.53 -13.33
N LEU A 205 -1.75 -16.05 -12.72
CA LEU A 205 -1.28 -17.42 -13.00
C LEU A 205 -2.38 -18.43 -12.62
N ASP A 206 -2.74 -19.41 -13.46
CA ASP A 206 -3.94 -20.23 -13.22
C ASP A 206 -3.76 -21.22 -12.06
N SER A 207 -2.61 -21.88 -11.94
CA SER A 207 -2.37 -22.91 -10.93
C SER A 207 -2.17 -22.35 -9.51
N HIS A 208 -2.95 -22.83 -8.54
CA HIS A 208 -2.82 -22.42 -7.13
C HIS A 208 -1.51 -22.90 -6.50
N ALA A 209 -1.01 -24.08 -6.88
CA ALA A 209 0.28 -24.59 -6.40
C ALA A 209 1.44 -23.71 -6.86
N GLN A 210 1.40 -23.24 -8.12
CA GLN A 210 2.40 -22.33 -8.65
C GLN A 210 2.30 -20.94 -7.99
N ARG A 211 1.10 -20.44 -7.69
CA ARG A 211 0.91 -19.19 -6.93
C ARG A 211 1.56 -19.26 -5.55
N ALA A 212 1.38 -20.36 -4.83
CA ALA A 212 1.96 -20.56 -3.50
C ALA A 212 3.49 -20.49 -3.54
N ARG A 213 4.12 -21.10 -4.55
CA ARG A 213 5.57 -21.05 -4.75
C ARG A 213 6.08 -19.70 -5.24
N ALA A 214 5.33 -19.01 -6.10
CA ALA A 214 5.68 -17.68 -6.57
C ALA A 214 5.61 -16.64 -5.43
N GLY A 215 4.68 -16.79 -4.48
CA GLY A 215 4.61 -15.98 -3.27
C GLY A 215 4.18 -14.52 -3.48
N PHE A 216 4.50 -13.67 -2.51
CA PHE A 216 4.07 -12.28 -2.40
C PHE A 216 5.27 -11.34 -2.19
N THR A 217 5.10 -10.06 -2.52
CA THR A 217 5.90 -8.96 -1.98
C THR A 217 5.21 -8.41 -0.72
N ALA A 218 5.76 -7.38 -0.09
CA ALA A 218 5.12 -6.72 1.05
C ALA A 218 3.70 -6.18 0.76
N LYS A 219 3.39 -5.89 -0.52
CA LYS A 219 2.12 -5.22 -0.90
C LYS A 219 1.29 -5.99 -1.94
N ALA A 220 1.88 -6.90 -2.73
CA ALA A 220 1.19 -7.50 -3.87
C ALA A 220 1.65 -8.94 -4.16
N PRO A 221 0.78 -9.79 -4.73
CA PRO A 221 1.18 -11.11 -5.22
C PRO A 221 2.20 -11.00 -6.36
N ARG A 222 3.18 -11.92 -6.41
CA ARG A 222 4.13 -11.97 -7.54
C ARG A 222 3.53 -12.66 -8.77
N TRP A 223 2.43 -13.39 -8.60
CA TRP A 223 1.75 -14.23 -9.59
C TRP A 223 0.55 -13.56 -10.27
N ALA A 224 0.26 -12.29 -9.96
CA ALA A 224 -0.79 -11.52 -10.62
C ALA A 224 -0.36 -10.07 -10.88
N ILE A 225 -0.92 -9.48 -11.93
CA ILE A 225 -0.73 -8.07 -12.28
C ILE A 225 -2.06 -7.47 -12.75
N ALA A 226 -2.29 -6.21 -12.42
CA ALA A 226 -3.39 -5.42 -12.97
C ALA A 226 -2.87 -4.65 -14.19
N TYR A 227 -3.42 -4.92 -15.38
CA TYR A 227 -3.22 -4.12 -16.57
C TYR A 227 -4.31 -3.06 -16.62
N LYS A 228 -3.98 -1.78 -16.36
CA LYS A 228 -4.96 -0.70 -16.51
C LYS A 228 -4.99 -0.20 -17.95
N TYR A 229 -6.18 0.01 -18.48
CA TYR A 229 -6.35 0.61 -19.80
C TYR A 229 -5.79 2.04 -19.83
N ALA A 230 -5.52 2.54 -21.05
CA ALA A 230 -5.09 3.91 -21.22
C ALA A 230 -6.14 4.82 -20.53
N PRO A 231 -5.71 5.66 -19.57
CA PRO A 231 -6.64 6.50 -18.86
C PRO A 231 -7.34 7.43 -19.85
N GLU A 232 -8.64 7.66 -19.63
CA GLU A 232 -9.32 8.71 -20.37
C GLU A 232 -8.54 10.02 -20.19
N GLN A 233 -8.40 10.77 -21.28
CA GLN A 233 -7.73 12.06 -21.30
C GLN A 233 -8.74 13.15 -21.61
N ALA A 234 -8.67 14.26 -20.88
CA ALA A 234 -9.43 15.47 -21.17
C ALA A 234 -8.46 16.63 -21.44
N VAL A 235 -8.89 17.58 -22.26
CA VAL A 235 -8.16 18.84 -22.47
C VAL A 235 -8.90 19.94 -21.73
N THR A 236 -8.18 20.68 -20.89
CA THR A 236 -8.74 21.81 -20.15
C THR A 236 -7.73 22.96 -20.05
N ARG A 237 -8.16 24.12 -19.57
CA ARG A 237 -7.31 25.30 -19.42
C ARG A 237 -6.58 25.31 -18.08
N LEU A 238 -5.27 25.54 -18.10
CA LEU A 238 -4.45 25.77 -16.92
C LEU A 238 -4.61 27.21 -16.44
N LYS A 239 -5.37 27.44 -15.37
CA LYS A 239 -5.66 28.77 -14.83
C LYS A 239 -4.52 29.33 -14.00
N ALA A 240 -3.90 28.51 -13.17
CA ALA A 240 -2.78 28.89 -12.31
C ALA A 240 -1.96 27.66 -11.91
N ILE A 241 -0.77 27.88 -11.35
CA ILE A 241 0.02 26.85 -10.70
C ILE A 241 0.23 27.29 -9.25
N THR A 242 -0.26 26.49 -8.29
CA THR A 242 -0.02 26.67 -6.86
C THR A 242 1.09 25.72 -6.41
N VAL A 243 1.76 26.02 -5.30
CA VAL A 243 2.82 25.15 -4.74
C VAL A 243 2.41 24.70 -3.36
N GLN A 244 2.29 23.39 -3.18
CA GLN A 244 2.01 22.76 -1.89
C GLN A 244 3.30 22.31 -1.23
N VAL A 245 3.35 22.37 0.10
CA VAL A 245 4.51 21.90 0.88
C VAL A 245 4.14 20.57 1.53
N GLY A 246 4.79 19.50 1.09
CA GLY A 246 4.60 18.15 1.61
C GLY A 246 5.28 17.92 2.97
N ARG A 247 5.06 16.71 3.53
CA ARG A 247 5.58 16.27 4.84
C ARG A 247 7.09 16.43 5.00
N THR A 248 7.83 16.05 3.96
CA THR A 248 9.30 16.12 3.91
C THR A 248 9.81 17.54 3.70
N GLY A 249 8.91 18.51 3.52
CA GLY A 249 9.18 19.87 3.10
C GLY A 249 9.25 20.04 1.59
N ALA A 250 9.07 18.97 0.80
CA ALA A 250 9.08 19.04 -0.66
C ALA A 250 8.00 20.01 -1.17
N LEU A 251 8.36 20.89 -2.10
CA LEU A 251 7.45 21.81 -2.76
C LEU A 251 6.94 21.14 -4.04
N THR A 252 5.66 20.80 -4.05
CA THR A 252 5.00 20.11 -5.16
C THR A 252 4.12 21.11 -5.91
N PRO A 253 4.39 21.37 -7.20
CA PRO A 253 3.53 22.21 -8.02
C PRO A 253 2.22 21.49 -8.36
N VAL A 254 1.11 22.21 -8.25
CA VAL A 254 -0.24 21.74 -8.53
C VAL A 254 -0.88 22.68 -9.54
N ALA A 255 -1.37 22.10 -10.64
CA ALA A 255 -2.15 22.81 -11.64
C ALA A 255 -3.55 23.11 -11.11
N GLU A 256 -3.94 24.39 -11.13
CA GLU A 256 -5.32 24.84 -10.95
C GLU A 256 -5.96 24.94 -12.33
N LEU A 257 -6.98 24.12 -12.57
CA LEU A 257 -7.56 23.90 -13.89
C LEU A 257 -8.95 24.52 -14.00
N GLU A 258 -9.35 24.83 -15.23
CA GLU A 258 -10.75 24.96 -15.55
C GLU A 258 -11.45 23.61 -15.31
N PRO A 259 -12.55 23.57 -14.52
CA PRO A 259 -13.22 22.33 -14.20
C PRO A 259 -13.60 21.55 -15.47
N VAL A 260 -13.13 20.31 -15.57
CA VAL A 260 -13.42 19.43 -16.72
C VAL A 260 -13.83 18.05 -16.22
N PHE A 261 -14.83 17.44 -16.85
CA PHE A 261 -15.23 16.08 -16.50
C PHE A 261 -14.27 15.06 -17.10
N LEU A 262 -13.76 14.15 -16.27
CA LEU A 262 -12.84 13.09 -16.71
C LEU A 262 -13.02 11.82 -15.87
N ALA A 263 -13.29 10.69 -16.53
CA ALA A 263 -13.45 9.38 -15.90
C ALA A 263 -14.31 9.44 -14.62
N GLY A 264 -15.56 9.91 -14.76
CA GLY A 264 -16.53 9.94 -13.66
C GLY A 264 -16.29 10.96 -12.56
N SER A 265 -15.47 12.00 -12.75
CA SER A 265 -15.49 13.14 -11.83
C SER A 265 -15.01 14.43 -12.48
N THR A 266 -15.45 15.57 -11.93
CA THR A 266 -14.96 16.88 -12.32
C THR A 266 -13.57 17.11 -11.73
N ILE A 267 -12.60 17.42 -12.59
CA ILE A 267 -11.21 17.70 -12.23
C ILE A 267 -10.97 19.19 -12.31
N SER A 268 -10.62 19.78 -11.16
CA SER A 268 -10.19 21.16 -11.04
C SER A 268 -8.73 21.30 -10.65
N ARG A 269 -8.06 20.21 -10.24
CA ARG A 269 -6.66 20.21 -9.81
C ARG A 269 -5.94 18.97 -10.32
N ALA A 270 -4.67 19.13 -10.72
CA ALA A 270 -3.82 18.02 -11.15
C ALA A 270 -2.37 18.22 -10.71
N THR A 271 -1.63 17.14 -10.47
CA THR A 271 -0.19 17.23 -10.15
C THR A 271 0.63 17.62 -11.38
N LEU A 272 1.70 18.39 -11.13
CA LEU A 272 2.74 18.71 -12.10
C LEU A 272 4.09 18.06 -11.75
N HIS A 273 4.08 17.13 -10.78
CA HIS A 273 5.26 16.41 -10.26
C HIS A 273 6.31 17.32 -9.62
N ASN A 274 7.16 17.97 -10.41
CA ASN A 274 8.27 18.80 -9.97
C ASN A 274 8.60 19.92 -10.99
N GLU A 275 9.58 20.77 -10.68
CA GLU A 275 9.96 21.86 -11.59
C GLU A 275 10.53 21.34 -12.92
N ASP A 276 11.35 20.28 -12.88
CA ASP A 276 11.99 19.73 -14.06
C ASP A 276 10.93 19.19 -15.05
N TYR A 277 9.83 18.60 -14.54
CA TYR A 277 8.69 18.16 -15.35
C TYR A 277 7.98 19.33 -16.05
N ILE A 278 7.76 20.44 -15.33
CA ILE A 278 7.18 21.67 -15.90
C ILE A 278 8.08 22.22 -17.02
N GLN A 279 9.39 22.23 -16.80
CA GLN A 279 10.36 22.73 -17.79
C GLN A 279 10.45 21.82 -19.01
N LEU A 280 10.56 20.50 -18.80
CA LEU A 280 10.66 19.49 -19.87
C LEU A 280 9.44 19.54 -20.80
N LYS A 281 8.24 19.69 -20.24
CA LYS A 281 6.99 19.77 -20.99
C LYS A 281 6.69 21.20 -21.50
N ASP A 282 7.45 22.21 -21.07
CA ASP A 282 7.22 23.64 -21.29
C ASP A 282 5.82 24.08 -20.87
N ILE A 283 5.37 23.72 -19.66
CA ILE A 283 4.02 24.04 -19.16
C ILE A 283 3.95 25.50 -18.70
N ARG A 284 2.97 26.25 -19.20
CA ARG A 284 2.78 27.68 -18.93
C ARG A 284 1.37 27.98 -18.44
N VAL A 285 1.24 28.93 -17.53
CA VAL A 285 -0.07 29.37 -17.04
C VAL A 285 -0.83 30.00 -18.21
N GLY A 286 -2.06 29.54 -18.46
CA GLY A 286 -2.87 29.90 -19.63
C GLY A 286 -2.99 28.79 -20.66
N ASP A 287 -2.08 27.82 -20.68
CA ASP A 287 -2.05 26.72 -21.65
C ASP A 287 -3.34 25.87 -21.63
N ARG A 288 -3.69 25.32 -22.79
CA ARG A 288 -4.56 24.14 -22.88
C ARG A 288 -3.73 22.91 -22.57
N VAL A 289 -4.03 22.24 -21.47
CA VAL A 289 -3.29 21.07 -20.98
C VAL A 289 -4.12 19.81 -21.14
N ARG A 290 -3.47 18.72 -21.53
CA ARG A 290 -4.05 17.39 -21.53
C ARG A 290 -3.83 16.76 -20.16
N ILE A 291 -4.90 16.36 -19.52
CA ILE A 291 -4.90 15.74 -18.21
C ILE A 291 -5.38 14.30 -18.29
N GLU A 292 -4.87 13.47 -17.40
CA GLU A 292 -5.29 12.08 -17.25
C GLU A 292 -5.44 11.73 -15.76
N LYS A 293 -6.18 10.66 -15.46
CA LYS A 293 -6.18 10.06 -14.12
C LYS A 293 -5.31 8.81 -14.11
N ALA A 294 -4.18 8.87 -13.42
CA ALA A 294 -3.39 7.67 -13.19
C ALA A 294 -4.19 6.71 -12.29
N GLY A 295 -4.67 5.62 -12.89
CA GLY A 295 -5.35 4.56 -12.15
C GLY A 295 -6.63 4.99 -11.43
N GLU A 296 -7.35 5.95 -12.01
CA GLU A 296 -8.64 6.51 -11.54
C GLU A 296 -8.61 7.34 -10.25
N VAL A 297 -7.43 7.58 -9.64
CA VAL A 297 -7.34 8.25 -8.33
C VAL A 297 -6.69 9.63 -8.41
N ILE A 298 -5.49 9.75 -8.99
CA ILE A 298 -4.71 11.01 -8.95
C ILE A 298 -4.66 11.63 -10.35
N PRO A 299 -5.22 12.84 -10.56
CA PRO A 299 -5.11 13.54 -11.84
C PRO A 299 -3.72 14.14 -12.04
N ALA A 300 -3.16 13.99 -13.25
CA ALA A 300 -1.85 14.52 -13.63
C ALA A 300 -1.94 15.23 -14.99
N VAL A 301 -1.12 16.27 -15.18
CA VAL A 301 -0.93 16.90 -16.49
C VAL A 301 0.08 16.08 -17.29
N VAL A 302 -0.33 15.62 -18.47
CA VAL A 302 0.48 14.75 -19.34
C VAL A 302 1.32 15.56 -20.32
N ASP A 303 0.70 16.59 -20.88
CA ASP A 303 1.18 17.31 -22.05
C ASP A 303 0.46 18.67 -22.20
N VAL A 304 1.07 19.57 -22.96
CA VAL A 304 0.48 20.84 -23.39
C VAL A 304 0.07 20.75 -24.85
N VAL A 305 -1.16 21.16 -25.17
CA VAL A 305 -1.63 21.32 -26.54
C VAL A 305 -1.03 22.60 -27.14
N ARG A 306 0.23 22.50 -27.57
CA ARG A 306 1.06 23.65 -28.00
C ARG A 306 0.47 24.41 -29.18
N GLU A 307 -0.28 23.72 -30.03
CA GLU A 307 -0.93 24.28 -31.21
C GLU A 307 -2.05 25.27 -30.86
N GLN A 308 -2.57 25.21 -29.63
CA GLN A 308 -3.63 26.10 -29.14
C GLN A 308 -3.09 27.29 -28.33
N ARG A 309 -1.80 27.58 -28.44
CA ARG A 309 -1.21 28.74 -27.79
C ARG A 309 -1.57 30.03 -28.51
N ASP A 310 -2.01 31.03 -27.75
CA ASP A 310 -2.34 32.36 -28.25
C ASP A 310 -1.26 33.41 -27.93
N GLY A 311 -0.20 33.02 -27.22
CA GLY A 311 0.93 33.87 -26.88
C GLY A 311 0.74 34.67 -25.58
N THR A 312 -0.42 34.57 -24.92
CA THR A 312 -0.68 35.20 -23.62
C THR A 312 -0.14 34.40 -22.43
N GLU A 313 0.38 33.18 -22.68
CA GLU A 313 0.76 32.25 -21.63
C GLU A 313 2.03 32.66 -20.91
N LYS A 314 2.02 32.48 -19.58
CA LYS A 314 3.12 32.92 -18.71
C LYS A 314 3.94 31.74 -18.22
N LYS A 315 5.26 31.81 -18.40
CA LYS A 315 6.19 30.84 -17.81
C LYS A 315 6.06 30.86 -16.29
N PHE A 316 5.87 29.69 -15.71
CA PHE A 316 5.86 29.53 -14.26
C PHE A 316 7.29 29.64 -13.71
N ARG A 317 7.45 30.39 -12.61
CA ARG A 317 8.72 30.48 -11.88
C ARG A 317 8.52 29.90 -10.49
N PHE A 318 9.37 28.95 -10.13
CA PHE A 318 9.31 28.32 -8.83
C PHE A 318 9.62 29.34 -7.71
N PRO A 319 8.86 29.37 -6.61
CA PRO A 319 9.08 30.33 -5.55
C PRO A 319 10.44 30.10 -4.86
N GLN A 320 11.15 31.18 -4.56
CA GLN A 320 12.44 31.18 -3.85
C GLN A 320 12.29 31.15 -2.32
N THR A 321 11.05 31.24 -1.85
CA THR A 321 10.66 31.17 -0.44
C THR A 321 9.50 30.20 -0.28
N CYS A 322 9.40 29.58 0.88
CA CYS A 322 8.33 28.64 1.19
C CYS A 322 6.99 29.40 1.28
N PRO A 323 5.95 29.02 0.51
CA PRO A 323 4.66 29.72 0.53
C PRO A 323 3.92 29.61 1.87
N GLU A 324 4.30 28.66 2.72
CA GLU A 324 3.65 28.39 4.02
C GLU A 324 4.31 29.10 5.21
N CYS A 325 5.64 29.31 5.16
CA CYS A 325 6.38 29.88 6.30
C CYS A 325 7.39 30.96 5.93
N GLY A 326 7.49 31.36 4.66
CA GLY A 326 8.40 32.38 4.16
C GLY A 326 9.89 32.02 4.20
N SER A 327 10.26 30.86 4.75
CA SER A 327 11.66 30.44 4.87
C SER A 327 12.31 30.14 3.51
N LYS A 328 13.64 30.22 3.44
CA LYS A 328 14.38 29.85 2.21
C LYS A 328 14.14 28.40 1.82
N VAL A 329 14.03 28.16 0.52
CA VAL A 329 13.97 26.82 -0.06
C VAL A 329 15.28 26.47 -0.74
N ALA A 330 15.61 25.19 -0.80
CA ALA A 330 16.78 24.69 -1.51
C ALA A 330 16.44 23.49 -2.38
N ARG A 331 17.22 23.29 -3.45
CA ARG A 331 17.14 22.10 -4.29
C ARG A 331 17.88 20.94 -3.61
N SER A 332 17.24 19.80 -3.52
CA SER A 332 17.84 18.54 -3.04
C SER A 332 17.42 17.39 -3.95
N SER A 333 18.20 16.31 -3.98
CA SER A 333 17.73 15.05 -4.56
C SER A 333 16.46 14.58 -3.85
N GLY A 334 15.52 14.01 -4.59
CA GLY A 334 14.33 13.40 -4.01
C GLY A 334 14.68 12.35 -2.95
N LEU A 335 13.92 12.32 -1.85
CA LEU A 335 14.19 11.40 -0.73
C LEU A 335 13.17 10.27 -0.62
N GLY A 336 12.25 10.14 -1.58
CA GLY A 336 11.18 9.14 -1.59
C GLY A 336 11.04 8.47 -2.95
N GLU A 337 10.37 7.30 -2.98
CA GLU A 337 10.09 6.54 -4.21
C GLU A 337 9.24 7.35 -5.21
N ASP A 338 8.43 8.30 -4.72
CA ASP A 338 7.57 9.17 -5.54
C ASP A 338 8.26 10.49 -5.96
N GLU A 339 9.49 10.74 -5.50
CA GLU A 339 10.27 11.96 -5.76
C GLU A 339 11.46 11.62 -6.69
N GLU A 340 11.22 11.46 -7.99
CA GLU A 340 12.31 11.34 -8.97
C GLU A 340 12.91 12.72 -9.31
N GLY A 341 14.24 12.81 -9.36
CA GLY A 341 14.98 14.01 -9.75
C GLY A 341 15.24 15.03 -8.63
N VAL A 342 15.44 16.28 -9.01
CA VAL A 342 15.75 17.38 -8.08
C VAL A 342 14.45 18.07 -7.66
N VAL A 343 14.21 18.14 -6.35
CA VAL A 343 12.99 18.72 -5.79
C VAL A 343 13.35 19.92 -4.91
N TRP A 344 12.55 20.99 -4.99
CA TRP A 344 12.67 22.12 -4.06
C TRP A 344 12.12 21.74 -2.70
N ARG A 345 12.79 22.19 -1.64
CA ARG A 345 12.43 21.82 -0.27
C ARG A 345 12.50 23.00 0.67
N CYS A 346 11.48 23.13 1.51
CA CYS A 346 11.49 24.02 2.67
C CYS A 346 12.46 23.48 3.72
N LEU A 347 13.49 24.26 4.03
CA LEU A 347 14.50 23.88 5.02
C LEU A 347 14.02 24.06 6.46
N ASN A 348 12.93 24.81 6.69
CA ASN A 348 12.42 25.05 8.03
C ASN A 348 11.74 23.79 8.60
N PRO A 349 12.29 23.16 9.67
CA PRO A 349 11.67 22.01 10.34
C PRO A 349 10.35 22.34 11.04
N ASP A 350 10.16 23.62 11.40
CA ASP A 350 9.01 24.16 12.11
C ASP A 350 7.98 24.79 11.15
N CYS A 351 8.14 24.54 9.84
CA CYS A 351 7.15 24.93 8.83
C CYS A 351 5.77 24.35 9.20
N PRO A 352 4.69 25.17 9.28
CA PRO A 352 3.36 24.71 9.66
C PRO A 352 2.86 23.54 8.80
N ALA A 353 3.15 23.54 7.49
CA ALA A 353 2.78 22.43 6.61
C ALA A 353 3.48 21.11 6.99
N ARG A 354 4.75 21.17 7.38
CA ARG A 354 5.49 19.99 7.84
C ARG A 354 4.99 19.51 9.20
N VAL A 355 4.67 20.44 10.10
CA VAL A 355 4.06 20.11 11.40
C VAL A 355 2.73 19.40 11.20
N ARG A 356 1.81 19.99 10.41
CA ARG A 356 0.50 19.40 10.08
C ARG A 356 0.67 17.99 9.51
N ALA A 357 1.50 17.83 8.49
CA ALA A 357 1.71 16.53 7.84
C ALA A 357 2.36 15.47 8.75
N ARG A 358 3.23 15.86 9.70
CA ARG A 358 3.76 14.94 10.71
C ARG A 358 2.66 14.46 11.67
N ILE A 359 1.80 15.37 12.10
CA ILE A 359 0.69 15.07 13.00
C ILE A 359 -0.37 14.23 12.29
N GLU A 360 -0.74 14.56 11.06
CA GLU A 360 -1.65 13.75 10.23
C GLU A 360 -1.11 12.32 10.04
N HIS A 361 0.18 12.19 9.75
CA HIS A 361 0.84 10.88 9.63
C HIS A 361 0.79 10.10 10.94
N TRP A 362 1.06 10.76 12.07
CA TRP A 362 0.95 10.17 13.41
C TRP A 362 -0.45 9.65 13.68
N CYS A 363 -1.48 10.46 13.40
CA CYS A 363 -2.89 10.09 13.60
C CYS A 363 -3.40 9.01 12.63
N SER A 364 -2.72 8.79 11.51
CA SER A 364 -3.19 7.86 10.47
C SER A 364 -3.41 6.43 10.99
N ARG A 365 -4.36 5.72 10.35
CA ARG A 365 -4.70 4.31 10.68
C ARG A 365 -3.50 3.36 10.66
N GLY A 366 -2.51 3.63 9.80
CA GLY A 366 -1.30 2.83 9.70
C GLY A 366 -0.25 3.10 10.79
N ALA A 367 -0.35 4.23 11.48
CA ALA A 367 0.54 4.66 12.57
C ALA A 367 -0.18 4.51 13.91
N MET A 368 -0.49 5.61 14.61
CA MET A 368 -1.07 5.55 15.95
C MET A 368 -2.59 5.35 15.97
N ASP A 369 -3.24 5.43 14.79
CA ASP A 369 -4.66 5.14 14.60
C ASP A 369 -5.53 5.94 15.58
N ILE A 370 -5.46 7.26 15.43
CA ILE A 370 -6.19 8.25 16.24
C ILE A 370 -7.40 8.71 15.42
N GLU A 371 -8.57 8.18 15.77
CA GLU A 371 -9.82 8.57 15.13
C GLU A 371 -10.14 10.05 15.40
N GLY A 372 -10.63 10.76 14.38
CA GLY A 372 -10.88 12.21 14.44
C GLY A 372 -9.66 13.09 14.16
N GLY A 373 -8.43 12.54 14.16
CA GLY A 373 -7.19 13.24 13.83
C GLY A 373 -6.95 13.49 12.33
N GLY A 374 -7.99 13.92 11.60
CA GLY A 374 -7.92 14.18 10.16
C GLY A 374 -7.37 15.56 9.80
N GLU A 375 -7.17 15.80 8.50
CA GLU A 375 -6.58 17.03 7.94
C GLU A 375 -7.23 18.32 8.49
N VAL A 376 -8.56 18.36 8.60
CA VAL A 376 -9.30 19.55 9.05
C VAL A 376 -8.96 19.89 10.51
N LEU A 377 -9.04 18.91 11.41
CA LEU A 377 -8.77 19.12 12.83
C LEU A 377 -7.29 19.43 13.07
N VAL A 378 -6.38 18.71 12.43
CA VAL A 378 -4.93 18.96 12.57
C VAL A 378 -4.57 20.36 12.09
N ARG A 379 -5.17 20.82 10.97
CA ARG A 379 -4.98 22.18 10.49
C ARG A 379 -5.45 23.22 11.50
N GLN A 380 -6.60 23.00 12.14
CA GLN A 380 -7.11 23.90 13.18
C GLN A 380 -6.22 23.91 14.43
N LEU A 381 -5.80 22.73 14.92
CA LEU A 381 -4.93 22.62 16.09
C LEU A 381 -3.58 23.33 15.87
N VAL A 382 -2.96 23.13 14.69
CA VAL A 382 -1.69 23.80 14.35
C VAL A 382 -1.90 25.29 14.10
N GLY A 383 -2.98 25.67 13.41
CA GLY A 383 -3.32 27.07 13.12
C GLY A 383 -3.62 27.90 14.37
N ALA A 384 -4.26 27.28 15.36
CA ALA A 384 -4.50 27.87 16.68
C ALA A 384 -3.27 27.83 17.61
N GLY A 385 -2.17 27.20 17.18
CA GLY A 385 -0.95 27.06 17.97
C GLY A 385 -1.06 26.08 19.16
N LEU A 386 -2.13 25.28 19.22
CA LEU A 386 -2.36 24.30 20.30
C LEU A 386 -1.39 23.11 20.21
N VAL A 387 -0.90 22.80 19.01
CA VAL A 387 0.09 21.74 18.78
C VAL A 387 1.17 22.18 17.79
N ARG A 388 2.42 21.86 18.13
CA ARG A 388 3.63 22.14 17.33
C ARG A 388 4.37 20.86 16.94
N ASP A 389 4.12 19.79 17.68
CA ASP A 389 4.60 18.44 17.39
C ASP A 389 3.59 17.39 17.88
N VAL A 390 3.91 16.12 17.63
CA VAL A 390 3.03 15.00 17.96
C VAL A 390 2.90 14.77 19.47
N ALA A 391 3.85 15.24 20.28
CA ALA A 391 3.77 15.08 21.73
C ALA A 391 2.77 16.06 22.36
N ASP A 392 2.54 17.23 21.75
CA ASP A 392 1.56 18.21 22.25
C ASP A 392 0.12 17.63 22.24
N LEU A 393 -0.18 16.68 21.34
CA LEU A 393 -1.48 16.01 21.25
C LEU A 393 -1.91 15.41 22.60
N TYR A 394 -0.95 14.86 23.36
CA TYR A 394 -1.22 14.19 24.64
C TYR A 394 -1.39 15.16 25.82
N SER A 395 -1.25 16.47 25.58
CA SER A 395 -1.46 17.52 26.57
C SER A 395 -2.71 18.38 26.31
N LEU A 396 -3.42 18.11 25.22
CA LEU A 396 -4.63 18.85 24.83
C LEU A 396 -5.75 18.67 25.85
N LYS A 397 -6.46 19.76 26.14
CA LYS A 397 -7.61 19.75 27.05
C LYS A 397 -8.92 19.83 26.27
N LEU A 398 -9.95 19.20 26.82
CA LEU A 398 -11.29 19.18 26.22
C LEU A 398 -11.82 20.58 25.84
N PRO A 399 -11.71 21.63 26.70
CA PRO A 399 -12.22 22.95 26.34
C PRO A 399 -11.50 23.58 25.15
N GLU A 400 -10.20 23.35 25.01
CA GLU A 400 -9.38 23.91 23.92
C GLU A 400 -9.82 23.29 22.59
N VAL A 401 -9.99 21.97 22.56
CA VAL A 401 -10.42 21.25 21.35
C VAL A 401 -11.88 21.53 21.02
N ALA A 402 -12.76 21.63 22.02
CA ALA A 402 -14.19 21.90 21.84
C ALA A 402 -14.49 23.34 21.39
N SER A 403 -13.54 24.27 21.55
CA SER A 403 -13.68 25.64 21.03
C SER A 403 -13.40 25.76 19.52
N LEU A 404 -12.89 24.70 18.89
CA LEU A 404 -12.57 24.72 17.46
C LEU A 404 -13.83 24.62 16.60
N GLU A 405 -13.76 25.22 15.41
CA GLU A 405 -14.89 25.22 14.47
C GLU A 405 -15.28 23.78 14.10
N ARG A 406 -16.58 23.45 14.23
CA ARG A 406 -17.14 22.11 14.00
C ARG A 406 -16.66 21.02 14.98
N MET A 407 -16.06 21.39 16.10
CA MET A 407 -15.69 20.47 17.18
C MET A 407 -16.59 20.65 18.40
N GLY A 408 -17.76 19.99 18.40
CA GLY A 408 -18.58 19.94 19.63
C GLY A 408 -17.92 19.09 20.72
N GLU A 409 -18.36 19.25 21.98
CA GLU A 409 -17.80 18.53 23.14
C GLU A 409 -17.69 17.01 22.94
N LYS A 410 -18.70 16.39 22.33
CA LYS A 410 -18.70 14.95 22.05
C LYS A 410 -17.60 14.56 21.07
N SER A 411 -17.43 15.29 19.97
CA SER A 411 -16.39 15.03 18.97
C SER A 411 -14.99 15.26 19.55
N ALA A 412 -14.83 16.33 20.34
CA ALA A 412 -13.59 16.62 21.04
C ALA A 412 -13.22 15.52 22.05
N ARG A 413 -14.22 15.02 22.80
CA ARG A 413 -14.02 13.90 23.72
C ARG A 413 -13.60 12.62 23.00
N ASN A 414 -14.31 12.24 21.93
CA ASN A 414 -13.95 11.06 21.15
C ASN A 414 -12.51 11.14 20.59
N PHE A 415 -12.10 12.31 20.11
CA PHE A 415 -10.74 12.53 19.64
C PHE A 415 -9.71 12.36 20.77
N LEU A 416 -9.93 12.97 21.94
CA LEU A 416 -9.03 12.84 23.08
C LEU A 416 -8.97 11.41 23.64
N GLU A 417 -10.09 10.69 23.63
CA GLU A 417 -10.14 9.26 23.97
C GLU A 417 -9.33 8.43 22.97
N GLY A 418 -9.40 8.75 21.66
CA GLY A 418 -8.56 8.15 20.63
C GLY A 418 -7.07 8.44 20.84
N VAL A 419 -6.72 9.67 21.22
CA VAL A 419 -5.33 10.04 21.58
C VAL A 419 -4.86 9.23 22.78
N GLU A 420 -5.67 9.09 23.83
CA GLU A 420 -5.31 8.32 25.02
C GLU A 420 -5.14 6.83 24.70
N ALA A 421 -6.09 6.24 23.98
CA ALA A 421 -6.02 4.85 23.54
C ALA A 421 -4.78 4.57 22.67
N SER A 422 -4.33 5.56 21.89
CA SER A 422 -3.14 5.44 21.05
C SER A 422 -1.85 5.18 21.82
N LYS A 423 -1.78 5.50 23.12
CA LYS A 423 -0.60 5.25 23.94
C LYS A 423 -0.24 3.77 24.03
N GLN A 424 -1.22 2.87 23.89
CA GLN A 424 -1.04 1.42 23.98
C GLN A 424 -0.65 0.77 22.65
N ARG A 425 -0.48 1.54 21.56
CA ARG A 425 -0.07 0.96 20.27
C ARG A 425 1.34 0.37 20.37
N ASP A 426 1.55 -0.72 19.64
CA ASP A 426 2.84 -1.42 19.63
C ASP A 426 3.99 -0.55 19.06
N LEU A 427 5.22 -0.82 19.47
CA LEU A 427 6.41 -0.02 19.13
C LEU A 427 6.58 0.22 17.63
N TRP A 428 6.28 -0.75 16.76
CA TRP A 428 6.43 -0.53 15.31
C TRP A 428 5.52 0.58 14.77
N ARG A 429 4.36 0.82 15.40
CA ARG A 429 3.47 1.94 15.03
C ARG A 429 4.06 3.27 15.47
N VAL A 430 4.70 3.31 16.64
CA VAL A 430 5.44 4.48 17.12
C VAL A 430 6.59 4.80 16.17
N ILE A 431 7.44 3.81 15.84
CA ILE A 431 8.57 3.96 14.90
C ILE A 431 8.08 4.49 13.55
N TYR A 432 7.01 3.90 13.01
CA TYR A 432 6.44 4.35 11.75
C TYR A 432 5.87 5.77 11.86
N GLY A 433 5.16 6.09 12.95
CA GLY A 433 4.56 7.39 13.23
C GLY A 433 5.59 8.52 13.37
N LEU A 434 6.78 8.24 13.91
CA LEU A 434 7.87 9.24 14.03
C LEU A 434 8.32 9.79 12.67
N GLY A 435 8.03 9.09 11.57
CA GLY A 435 8.30 9.56 10.22
C GLY A 435 9.80 9.67 9.91
N ILE A 436 10.60 8.76 10.45
CA ILE A 436 12.04 8.66 10.16
C ILE A 436 12.22 8.39 8.67
N LEU A 437 13.17 9.07 8.03
CA LEU A 437 13.39 8.96 6.60
C LEU A 437 13.72 7.51 6.20
N HIS A 438 13.12 7.05 5.09
CA HIS A 438 13.20 5.67 4.56
C HIS A 438 12.58 4.58 5.45
N VAL A 439 12.04 4.90 6.62
CA VAL A 439 11.41 3.92 7.52
C VAL A 439 9.92 3.81 7.23
N GLY A 440 9.56 2.89 6.34
CA GLY A 440 8.16 2.51 6.08
C GLY A 440 7.61 1.53 7.14
N ALA A 441 6.31 1.21 7.05
CA ALA A 441 5.65 0.31 8.00
C ALA A 441 6.26 -1.12 8.03
N GLY A 442 6.75 -1.62 6.89
CA GLY A 442 7.44 -2.91 6.82
C GLY A 442 8.75 -2.91 7.60
N VAL A 443 9.59 -1.90 7.33
CA VAL A 443 10.86 -1.67 8.05
C VAL A 443 10.61 -1.49 9.55
N ALA A 444 9.61 -0.69 9.94
CA ALA A 444 9.26 -0.48 11.34
C ALA A 444 8.89 -1.78 12.06
N LYS A 445 8.17 -2.70 11.39
CA LYS A 445 7.87 -4.03 11.94
C LYS A 445 9.12 -4.90 12.07
N ALA A 446 10.02 -4.87 11.08
CA ALA A 446 11.29 -5.59 11.15
C ALA A 446 12.18 -5.08 12.30
N LEU A 447 12.22 -3.76 12.51
CA LEU A 447 12.88 -3.14 13.65
C LEU A 447 12.22 -3.55 14.98
N GLY A 448 10.88 -3.53 15.07
CA GLY A 448 10.16 -3.99 16.27
C GLY A 448 10.39 -5.48 16.60
N ARG A 449 10.66 -6.32 15.60
CA ARG A 449 11.08 -7.72 15.84
C ARG A 449 12.49 -7.82 16.40
N SER A 450 13.36 -6.90 16.04
CA SER A 450 14.80 -6.95 16.35
C SER A 450 15.18 -6.22 17.64
N PHE A 451 14.40 -5.20 18.03
CA PHE A 451 14.65 -4.37 19.22
C PHE A 451 13.47 -4.43 20.18
N ALA A 452 13.76 -4.69 21.46
CA ALA A 452 12.74 -4.81 22.50
C ALA A 452 12.10 -3.46 22.84
N THR A 453 12.90 -2.39 22.82
CA THR A 453 12.45 -1.04 23.15
C THR A 453 12.88 0.01 22.13
N LEU A 454 12.19 1.16 22.15
CA LEU A 454 12.59 2.33 21.36
C LEU A 454 14.00 2.81 21.72
N ASP A 455 14.38 2.71 23.01
CA ASP A 455 15.70 3.13 23.48
C ASP A 455 16.81 2.25 22.92
N ASP A 456 16.59 0.93 22.84
CA ASP A 456 17.53 0.00 22.21
C ASP A 456 17.72 0.33 20.73
N LEU A 457 16.63 0.66 20.03
CA LEU A 457 16.66 1.04 18.62
C LEU A 457 17.44 2.35 18.40
N LEU A 458 17.14 3.39 19.18
CA LEU A 458 17.75 4.72 19.02
C LEU A 458 19.20 4.77 19.52
N GLY A 459 19.59 3.84 20.41
CA GLY A 459 20.97 3.63 20.84
C GLY A 459 21.79 2.71 19.93
N ALA A 460 21.16 2.05 18.96
CA ALA A 460 21.83 1.08 18.10
C ALA A 460 22.81 1.75 17.13
N SER A 461 23.95 1.10 16.91
CA SER A 461 24.90 1.52 15.87
C SER A 461 24.38 1.18 14.46
N VAL A 462 24.92 1.86 13.44
CA VAL A 462 24.66 1.53 12.02
C VAL A 462 24.84 0.03 11.78
N ASP A 463 25.89 -0.53 12.38
CA ASP A 463 26.19 -1.96 12.29
C ASP A 463 25.05 -2.80 12.85
N GLN A 464 24.59 -2.55 14.07
CA GLN A 464 23.48 -3.32 14.66
C GLN A 464 22.18 -3.19 13.85
N LEU A 465 21.89 -1.99 13.33
CA LEU A 465 20.71 -1.74 12.50
C LEU A 465 20.74 -2.51 11.18
N THR A 466 21.90 -2.56 10.50
CA THR A 466 22.04 -3.30 9.22
C THR A 466 21.90 -4.82 9.33
N HIS A 467 21.89 -5.36 10.56
CA HIS A 467 21.58 -6.78 10.77
C HIS A 467 20.08 -7.08 10.79
N CYS A 468 19.22 -6.05 10.79
CA CYS A 468 17.77 -6.25 10.73
C CYS A 468 17.34 -6.56 9.30
N GLU A 469 16.36 -7.46 9.17
CA GLU A 469 15.72 -7.74 7.89
C GLU A 469 15.17 -6.45 7.26
N ASP A 470 15.35 -6.28 5.95
CA ASP A 470 14.93 -5.10 5.18
C ASP A 470 15.59 -3.75 5.59
N VAL A 471 16.65 -3.76 6.41
CA VAL A 471 17.39 -2.54 6.80
C VAL A 471 18.77 -2.50 6.14
N GLY A 472 18.91 -1.68 5.10
CA GLY A 472 20.20 -1.37 4.48
C GLY A 472 20.93 -0.19 5.14
N GLU A 473 22.18 0.06 4.71
CA GLU A 473 23.02 1.15 5.24
C GLU A 473 22.35 2.54 5.16
N VAL A 474 21.59 2.81 4.09
CA VAL A 474 20.87 4.08 3.90
C VAL A 474 19.82 4.30 5.00
N ILE A 475 19.07 3.25 5.34
CA ILE A 475 18.04 3.29 6.39
C ILE A 475 18.72 3.40 7.76
N ALA A 476 19.76 2.60 8.00
CA ALA A 476 20.50 2.61 9.26
C ALA A 476 21.09 4.00 9.57
N ASN A 477 21.75 4.63 8.60
CA ASN A 477 22.27 6.00 8.75
C ASN A 477 21.16 7.02 9.02
N SER A 478 20.00 6.87 8.36
CA SER A 478 18.85 7.76 8.59
C SER A 478 18.32 7.66 10.02
N ILE A 479 18.27 6.46 10.59
CA ILE A 479 17.87 6.24 11.99
C ILE A 479 18.88 6.86 12.95
N VAL A 480 20.19 6.59 12.76
CA VAL A 480 21.25 7.13 13.63
C VAL A 480 21.29 8.66 13.58
N GLN A 481 21.17 9.25 12.38
CA GLN A 481 21.11 10.70 12.23
C GLN A 481 19.88 11.29 12.92
N TRP A 482 18.71 10.65 12.76
CA TRP A 482 17.48 11.08 13.42
C TRP A 482 17.60 11.00 14.95
N ALA A 483 18.15 9.91 15.48
CA ALA A 483 18.39 9.70 16.91
C ALA A 483 19.45 10.66 17.49
N GLY A 484 20.38 11.12 16.66
CA GLY A 484 21.42 12.10 17.00
C GLY A 484 20.91 13.52 17.18
N ASP A 485 19.77 13.88 16.57
CA ASP A 485 19.23 15.24 16.62
C ASP A 485 18.63 15.57 18.01
N PRO A 486 19.11 16.62 18.71
CA PRO A 486 18.57 17.03 20.01
C PRO A 486 17.06 17.30 20.02
N ARG A 487 16.48 17.77 18.90
CA ARG A 487 15.03 18.02 18.80
C ARG A 487 14.24 16.72 18.87
N ASN A 488 14.72 15.69 18.19
CA ASN A 488 14.08 14.38 18.19
C ASN A 488 14.23 13.68 19.54
N ARG A 489 15.37 13.82 20.21
CA ARG A 489 15.56 13.34 21.58
C ARG A 489 14.58 13.96 22.57
N ASN A 490 14.38 15.28 22.48
CA ASN A 490 13.38 15.98 23.30
C ASN A 490 11.95 15.51 23.00
N LEU A 491 11.63 15.30 21.71
CA LEU A 491 10.33 14.74 21.32
C LEU A 491 10.08 13.36 21.95
N VAL A 492 11.07 12.46 21.87
CA VAL A 492 10.98 11.11 22.46
C VAL A 492 10.77 11.19 23.97
N GLU A 493 11.47 12.09 24.66
CA GLU A 493 11.30 12.27 26.10
C GLU A 493 9.91 12.80 26.47
N ARG A 494 9.35 13.71 25.68
CA ARG A 494 7.98 14.20 25.89
C ARG A 494 6.94 13.11 25.64
N LEU A 495 7.12 12.27 24.61
CA LEU A 495 6.26 11.12 24.35
C LEU A 495 6.36 10.07 25.47
N ARG A 496 7.55 9.85 26.01
CA ARG A 496 7.77 8.98 27.18
C ARG A 496 6.98 9.48 28.39
N LYS A 497 7.08 10.78 28.71
CA LYS A 497 6.32 11.41 29.80
C LYS A 497 4.81 11.36 29.58
N ALA A 498 4.35 11.41 28.33
CA ALA A 498 2.95 11.24 27.98
C ALA A 498 2.45 9.79 28.17
N GLY A 499 3.34 8.81 28.36
CA GLY A 499 3.00 7.41 28.58
C GLY A 499 2.84 6.58 27.31
N VAL A 500 3.43 7.01 26.19
CA VAL A 500 3.43 6.22 24.94
C VAL A 500 4.23 4.94 25.11
N ASN A 501 3.69 3.81 24.65
CA ASN A 501 4.33 2.50 24.74
C ASN A 501 5.59 2.43 23.86
N PHE A 502 6.73 2.22 24.49
CA PHE A 502 8.03 2.06 23.82
C PHE A 502 8.51 0.61 23.76
N LYS A 503 7.67 -0.37 24.08
CA LYS A 503 8.00 -1.80 24.05
C LYS A 503 7.40 -2.46 22.82
N SER A 504 8.14 -3.37 22.21
CA SER A 504 7.62 -4.17 21.10
C SER A 504 7.03 -5.51 21.55
N GLU A 505 5.78 -5.75 21.19
CA GLU A 505 5.13 -7.06 21.27
C GLU A 505 5.62 -8.01 20.17
N LEU A 506 6.16 -7.47 19.08
CA LEU A 506 6.77 -8.24 18.01
C LEU A 506 8.18 -8.71 18.34
N PHE A 507 8.78 -8.24 19.43
CA PHE A 507 10.16 -8.54 19.76
C PHE A 507 10.37 -10.05 19.83
N ARG A 508 11.29 -10.52 19.01
CA ARG A 508 11.76 -11.90 19.04
C ARG A 508 13.16 -11.86 19.60
N PRO A 509 13.38 -12.32 20.85
CA PRO A 509 14.73 -12.45 21.36
C PRO A 509 15.54 -13.27 20.36
N ALA A 510 16.79 -12.86 20.13
CA ALA A 510 17.70 -13.66 19.33
C ALA A 510 17.65 -15.10 19.84
N SER A 511 17.58 -16.08 18.92
CA SER A 511 17.56 -17.50 19.28
C SER A 511 18.60 -17.77 20.37
N PRO A 512 18.27 -18.61 21.38
CA PRO A 512 19.12 -18.84 22.54
C PRO A 512 20.56 -19.16 22.13
N ALA A 513 21.50 -18.88 23.03
CA ALA A 513 22.92 -19.15 22.84
C ALA A 513 23.15 -20.62 22.44
N GLY A 514 23.22 -20.87 21.14
CA GLY A 514 23.62 -22.13 20.55
C GLY A 514 25.06 -22.02 20.01
N PRO A 515 25.60 -23.10 19.45
CA PRO A 515 26.98 -23.14 18.96
C PRO A 515 27.27 -22.11 17.85
N LEU A 516 26.22 -21.57 17.22
CA LEU A 516 26.30 -20.58 16.16
C LEU A 516 25.90 -19.16 16.59
N ALA A 517 25.79 -18.90 17.90
CA ALA A 517 25.40 -17.60 18.43
C ALA A 517 26.27 -16.45 17.85
N GLY A 518 25.62 -15.47 17.23
CA GLY A 518 26.28 -14.30 16.66
C GLY A 518 26.99 -14.53 15.32
N LYS A 519 26.88 -15.72 14.73
CA LYS A 519 27.48 -16.06 13.43
C LYS A 519 26.52 -15.82 12.28
N THR A 520 27.00 -15.19 11.21
CA THR A 520 26.23 -14.93 9.98
C THR A 520 26.65 -15.85 8.85
N PHE A 521 25.70 -16.61 8.32
CA PHE A 521 25.86 -17.56 7.24
C PHE A 521 25.22 -17.04 5.95
N VAL A 522 25.80 -17.36 4.79
CA VAL A 522 25.14 -17.18 3.49
C VAL A 522 25.10 -18.53 2.79
N LEU A 523 23.90 -18.99 2.45
CA LEU A 523 23.74 -20.24 1.70
C LEU A 523 23.85 -19.96 0.19
N THR A 524 24.60 -20.77 -0.55
CA THR A 524 24.72 -20.67 -2.02
C THR A 524 24.85 -22.06 -2.64
N GLY A 525 24.31 -22.23 -3.85
CA GLY A 525 24.20 -23.55 -4.49
C GLY A 525 23.09 -24.42 -3.90
N THR A 526 23.00 -25.64 -4.43
CA THR A 526 22.10 -26.72 -3.98
C THR A 526 22.85 -27.59 -2.98
N LEU A 527 22.35 -27.68 -1.75
CA LEU A 527 22.95 -28.49 -0.70
C LEU A 527 22.60 -29.98 -0.93
N PRO A 528 23.57 -30.91 -0.90
CA PRO A 528 23.37 -32.34 -1.17
C PRO A 528 22.25 -33.04 -0.37
N ASN A 529 22.13 -32.80 0.94
CA ASN A 529 21.19 -33.55 1.80
C ASN A 529 20.18 -32.65 2.54
N LEU A 530 20.34 -31.32 2.49
CA LEU A 530 19.45 -30.38 3.16
C LEU A 530 18.73 -29.49 2.15
N LYS A 531 17.41 -29.31 2.33
CA LYS A 531 16.74 -28.19 1.66
C LYS A 531 17.24 -26.87 2.25
N ARG A 532 17.27 -25.83 1.44
CA ARG A 532 17.75 -24.50 1.85
C ARG A 532 16.95 -23.95 3.05
N GLU A 533 15.65 -24.22 3.06
CA GLU A 533 14.74 -23.86 4.16
C GLU A 533 15.09 -24.63 5.44
N GLU A 534 15.41 -25.92 5.34
CA GLU A 534 15.81 -26.76 6.47
C GLU A 534 17.17 -26.35 7.02
N ALA A 535 18.14 -26.04 6.15
CA ALA A 535 19.45 -25.52 6.54
C ALA A 535 19.31 -24.16 7.26
N THR A 536 18.43 -23.29 6.75
CA THR A 536 18.13 -22.00 7.38
C THR A 536 17.54 -22.20 8.78
N ALA A 537 16.51 -23.05 8.89
CA ALA A 537 15.87 -23.34 10.17
C ALA A 537 16.86 -23.93 11.19
N ARG A 538 17.78 -24.79 10.77
CA ARG A 538 18.80 -25.36 11.67
C ARG A 538 19.83 -24.33 12.12
N ILE A 539 20.29 -23.46 11.22
CA ILE A 539 21.21 -22.36 11.56
C ILE A 539 20.56 -21.42 12.57
N GLU A 540 19.32 -21.02 12.32
CA GLU A 540 18.55 -20.14 13.19
C GLU A 540 18.24 -20.79 14.55
N ALA A 541 17.92 -22.09 14.57
CA ALA A 541 17.70 -22.83 15.81
C ALA A 541 18.99 -22.94 16.66
N ALA A 542 20.16 -22.95 16.03
CA ALA A 542 21.46 -22.99 16.70
C ALA A 542 22.03 -21.60 17.07
N GLY A 543 21.24 -20.52 16.92
CA GLY A 543 21.64 -19.16 17.29
C GLY A 543 22.36 -18.37 16.18
N GLY A 544 22.57 -18.97 15.01
CA GLY A 544 23.14 -18.32 13.83
C GLY A 544 22.10 -17.54 13.03
N ARG A 545 22.55 -16.72 12.08
CA ARG A 545 21.67 -15.98 11.17
C ARG A 545 21.99 -16.30 9.73
N VAL A 546 20.99 -16.37 8.86
CA VAL A 546 21.19 -16.54 7.42
C VAL A 546 20.93 -15.22 6.70
N SER A 547 21.92 -14.74 5.95
CA SER A 547 21.82 -13.56 5.09
C SER A 547 21.68 -13.95 3.62
N ALA A 548 20.96 -13.12 2.87
CA ALA A 548 20.80 -13.30 1.44
C ALA A 548 22.04 -12.88 0.64
N SER A 549 22.95 -12.08 1.21
CA SER A 549 24.09 -11.51 0.49
C SER A 549 25.41 -11.65 1.26
N VAL A 550 26.49 -11.89 0.52
CA VAL A 550 27.84 -11.93 1.08
C VAL A 550 28.36 -10.52 1.30
N SER A 551 28.87 -10.26 2.50
CA SER A 551 29.54 -9.02 2.90
C SER A 551 30.85 -9.36 3.64
N ARG A 552 31.69 -8.36 3.94
CA ARG A 552 32.88 -8.57 4.78
C ARG A 552 32.56 -9.05 6.21
N LYS A 553 31.30 -8.91 6.64
CA LYS A 553 30.80 -9.32 7.97
C LYS A 553 30.15 -10.71 7.97
N THR A 554 30.09 -11.37 6.81
CA THR A 554 29.65 -12.76 6.74
C THR A 554 30.73 -13.64 7.38
N ASP A 555 30.37 -14.45 8.38
CA ASP A 555 31.32 -15.39 9.00
C ASP A 555 31.57 -16.60 8.10
N TYR A 556 30.52 -17.12 7.46
CA TYR A 556 30.60 -18.32 6.65
C TYR A 556 29.72 -18.24 5.40
N VAL A 557 30.22 -18.74 4.28
CA VAL A 557 29.41 -19.06 3.10
C VAL A 557 29.30 -20.57 2.97
N VAL A 558 28.10 -21.11 3.11
CA VAL A 558 27.84 -22.53 2.91
C VAL A 558 27.61 -22.75 1.41
N ALA A 559 28.55 -23.42 0.76
CA ALA A 559 28.51 -23.68 -0.66
C ALA A 559 28.12 -25.14 -0.95
N GLY A 560 27.01 -25.31 -1.68
CA GLY A 560 26.62 -26.57 -2.30
C GLY A 560 26.98 -26.62 -3.78
N ASP A 561 26.43 -27.61 -4.48
CA ASP A 561 26.62 -27.78 -5.92
C ASP A 561 26.06 -26.56 -6.69
N GLU A 562 26.71 -26.17 -7.79
CA GLU A 562 26.37 -24.99 -8.59
C GLU A 562 26.39 -23.65 -7.81
N ALA A 563 27.29 -23.50 -6.85
CA ALA A 563 27.49 -22.24 -6.13
C ALA A 563 27.99 -21.11 -7.07
N GLY A 564 27.06 -20.26 -7.53
CA GLY A 564 27.33 -19.16 -8.47
C GLY A 564 27.93 -17.89 -7.84
N SER A 565 27.42 -16.71 -8.25
CA SER A 565 28.00 -15.37 -7.97
C SER A 565 28.27 -15.02 -6.49
N LYS A 566 27.64 -15.69 -5.53
CA LYS A 566 27.91 -15.51 -4.09
C LYS A 566 29.21 -16.17 -3.66
N LEU A 567 29.60 -17.29 -4.27
CA LEU A 567 30.88 -17.96 -4.02
C LEU A 567 32.04 -17.06 -4.44
N GLU A 568 31.96 -16.50 -5.64
CA GLU A 568 32.95 -15.55 -6.15
C GLU A 568 33.06 -14.30 -5.26
N LYS A 569 31.92 -13.80 -4.77
CA LYS A 569 31.89 -12.66 -3.86
C LYS A 569 32.52 -13.00 -2.50
N ALA A 570 32.34 -14.21 -2.00
CA ALA A 570 32.98 -14.70 -0.77
C ALA A 570 34.50 -14.78 -0.91
N GLN A 571 34.98 -15.34 -2.03
CA GLN A 571 36.41 -15.41 -2.34
C GLN A 571 37.04 -14.01 -2.43
N LYS A 572 36.39 -13.07 -3.12
CA LYS A 572 36.86 -11.67 -3.23
C LYS A 572 36.90 -10.92 -1.90
N LEU A 573 36.01 -11.26 -0.97
CA LEU A 573 35.90 -10.60 0.33
C LEU A 573 36.69 -11.33 1.44
N GLY A 574 37.32 -12.46 1.13
CA GLY A 574 38.08 -13.27 2.10
C GLY A 574 37.20 -13.95 3.14
N VAL A 575 35.92 -14.19 2.84
CA VAL A 575 34.98 -14.83 3.75
C VAL A 575 35.16 -16.35 3.71
N PRO A 576 35.28 -17.04 4.86
CA PRO A 576 35.37 -18.50 4.93
C PRO A 576 34.23 -19.21 4.19
N ILE A 577 34.58 -20.17 3.32
CA ILE A 577 33.62 -21.00 2.58
C ILE A 577 33.65 -22.40 3.18
N ILE A 578 32.47 -22.93 3.52
CA ILE A 578 32.30 -24.23 4.18
C ILE A 578 31.31 -25.11 3.41
N SER A 579 31.45 -26.43 3.52
CA SER A 579 30.52 -27.39 2.92
C SER A 579 29.26 -27.60 3.78
N GLU A 580 28.24 -28.29 3.24
CA GLU A 580 27.09 -28.74 4.05
C GLU A 580 27.52 -29.62 5.23
N THR A 581 28.51 -30.50 5.02
CA THR A 581 29.05 -31.37 6.07
C THR A 581 29.70 -30.58 7.19
N ASP A 582 30.41 -29.50 6.85
CA ASP A 582 31.01 -28.62 7.85
C ASP A 582 29.94 -27.83 8.62
N LEU A 583 28.87 -27.40 7.94
CA LEU A 583 27.72 -26.78 8.60
C LEU A 583 27.09 -27.73 9.62
N LEU A 584 26.85 -28.99 9.24
CA LEU A 584 26.31 -30.01 10.16
C LEU A 584 27.23 -30.25 11.37
N ARG A 585 28.55 -30.22 11.16
CA ARG A 585 29.54 -30.32 12.24
C ARG A 585 29.46 -29.14 13.21
N LEU A 586 29.30 -27.91 12.68
CA LEU A 586 29.10 -26.71 13.50
C LEU A 586 27.78 -26.71 14.27
N LEU A 587 26.75 -27.38 13.73
CA LEU A 587 25.44 -27.57 14.38
C LEU A 587 25.44 -28.68 15.45
N GLY A 588 26.55 -29.42 15.62
CA GLY A 588 26.66 -30.50 16.60
C GLY A 588 25.96 -31.80 16.18
N ALA A 589 25.58 -31.96 14.92
CA ALA A 589 25.09 -33.23 14.39
C ALA A 589 26.29 -34.17 14.13
N ARG A 590 26.33 -35.31 14.82
CA ARG A 590 27.30 -36.40 14.56
C ARG A 590 26.93 -37.19 13.31
#